data_AF-A0AAJ5ZFR0-F1
#
_entry.id   AF-A0AAJ5ZFR0-F1
#
_cell.length_a   1.000
_cell.length_b   1.000
_cell.length_c   1.000
_cell.angle_alpha   90.00
_cell.angle_beta   90.00
_cell.angle_gamma   90.00
#
_symmetry.space_group_name_H-M   'P 1'
#
loop_
_entity.id
_entity.type
_entity.pdbx_description
1 polymer ?
#
loop_
_entity_poly.entity_id
_entity_poly.type
_entity_poly.pdbx_seq_one_letter_code
_entity_poly.pdbx_strand_id
1 'polypeptide(L)'
;MSQQYSVKPKKNELAKIRGDLLHALIEGDQLTASRLVDTAISERWEPSNVYVRVIGHCLAEIGARWHAGDLSIASEHRATQMALRLLGNAQQAYVNGKRVGRRAVITSVEGDTHLIGGLTFADLLRFEGWDVDFLGADTPADALVELIENDSPELVGLSVTIEEFLPNASKTVSAIKQLQNPPVVVVGGAVMAANPILEADFCSEDAVKAVDWVQKHFDLNESSVTVEVLLSDLGERIRRLRKDRGLSQQGLASRANLDRSYVSALENGKQNVSFATLKGISDALEVGIAELISREWPFGYSS
;
A
#
# COMPACT_ATOMS: atom_id res chain seq x y z
N MET A 1 -4.52 3.11 5.70
CA MET A 1 -4.16 4.54 5.82
C MET A 1 -4.92 5.31 6.90
N SER A 2 -4.20 5.89 7.87
CA SER A 2 -4.72 6.87 8.85
C SER A 2 -5.21 8.14 8.14
N GLN A 3 -6.37 8.70 8.55
CA GLN A 3 -6.92 9.96 8.00
C GLN A 3 -6.00 11.18 8.18
N GLN A 4 -4.86 11.04 8.87
CA GLN A 4 -3.90 12.11 9.14
C GLN A 4 -3.00 12.44 7.94
N TYR A 5 -2.72 11.49 7.04
CA TYR A 5 -1.80 11.66 5.91
C TYR A 5 -2.40 11.07 4.62
N SER A 6 -3.29 11.83 3.98
CA SER A 6 -4.03 11.40 2.78
C SER A 6 -3.94 12.41 1.63
N VAL A 7 -3.05 13.42 1.74
CA VAL A 7 -2.94 14.46 0.73
C VAL A 7 -2.08 13.96 -0.42
N LYS A 8 -2.59 14.09 -1.63
CA LYS A 8 -1.81 13.90 -2.86
C LYS A 8 -1.28 15.25 -3.32
N PRO A 9 0.04 15.38 -3.54
CA PRO A 9 0.64 16.66 -3.92
C PRO A 9 0.12 17.14 -5.28
N LYS A 10 -0.01 18.46 -5.45
CA LYS A 10 -0.22 19.01 -6.79
C LYS A 10 1.03 18.79 -7.63
N LYS A 11 0.84 18.69 -8.95
CA LYS A 11 1.93 18.37 -9.89
C LYS A 11 3.10 19.36 -9.80
N ASN A 12 2.81 20.65 -9.64
CA ASN A 12 3.81 21.71 -9.51
C ASN A 12 4.57 21.66 -8.18
N GLU A 13 3.88 21.39 -7.07
CA GLU A 13 4.49 21.24 -5.74
C GLU A 13 5.44 20.03 -5.72
N LEU A 14 4.98 18.88 -6.23
CA LEU A 14 5.81 17.68 -6.36
C LEU A 14 7.05 17.93 -7.23
N ALA A 15 6.88 18.57 -8.39
CA ALA A 15 8.00 18.86 -9.29
C ALA A 15 9.04 19.79 -8.63
N LYS A 16 8.57 20.80 -7.90
CA LYS A 16 9.45 21.71 -7.16
C LYS A 16 10.24 20.98 -6.07
N ILE A 17 9.56 20.25 -5.18
CA ILE A 17 10.24 19.51 -4.11
C ILE A 17 11.24 18.49 -4.67
N ARG A 18 10.91 17.79 -5.76
CA ARG A 18 11.84 16.87 -6.44
C ARG A 18 13.10 17.56 -6.94
N GLY A 19 12.93 18.69 -7.64
CA GLY A 19 14.06 19.43 -8.18
C GLY A 19 14.98 19.97 -7.08
N ASP A 20 14.38 20.59 -6.08
CA ASP A 20 15.11 21.18 -4.95
C ASP A 20 15.81 20.09 -4.12
N LEU A 21 15.15 18.95 -3.87
CA LEU A 21 15.73 17.83 -3.12
C LEU A 21 16.85 17.17 -3.90
N LEU A 22 16.67 16.93 -5.21
CA LEU A 22 17.71 16.37 -6.06
C LEU A 22 18.98 17.22 -6.01
N HIS A 23 18.85 18.54 -6.13
CA HIS A 23 19.98 19.45 -6.03
C HIS A 23 20.62 19.40 -4.63
N ALA A 24 19.83 19.44 -3.57
CA ALA A 24 20.34 19.36 -2.20
C ALA A 24 21.11 18.06 -1.92
N LEU A 25 20.62 16.91 -2.42
CA LEU A 25 21.30 15.62 -2.29
C LEU A 25 22.62 15.59 -3.06
N ILE A 26 22.65 16.12 -4.29
CA ILE A 26 23.87 16.19 -5.11
C ILE A 26 24.92 17.08 -4.44
N GLU A 27 24.53 18.24 -3.94
CA GLU A 27 25.45 19.20 -3.28
C GLU A 27 25.83 18.80 -1.86
N GLY A 28 25.13 17.85 -1.24
CA GLY A 28 25.39 17.43 0.14
C GLY A 28 24.75 18.34 1.21
N ASP A 29 23.74 19.14 0.84
CA ASP A 29 23.02 20.03 1.75
C ASP A 29 21.94 19.27 2.54
N GLN A 30 22.37 18.66 3.65
CA GLN A 30 21.48 17.88 4.53
C GLN A 30 20.38 18.74 5.15
N LEU A 31 20.66 20.01 5.45
CA LEU A 31 19.70 20.88 6.13
C LEU A 31 18.53 21.21 5.21
N THR A 32 18.83 21.58 3.96
CA THR A 32 17.79 21.84 2.96
C THR A 32 17.03 20.56 2.62
N ALA A 33 17.73 19.44 2.45
CA ALA A 33 17.09 18.15 2.18
C ALA A 33 16.08 17.76 3.27
N SER A 34 16.45 17.88 4.55
CA SER A 34 15.54 17.61 5.67
C SER A 34 14.34 18.54 5.68
N ARG A 35 14.54 19.86 5.50
CA ARG A 35 13.44 20.84 5.47
C ARG A 35 12.42 20.56 4.36
N LEU A 36 12.87 20.10 3.19
CA LEU A 36 11.99 19.77 2.08
C LEU A 36 11.10 18.56 2.39
N VAL A 37 11.66 17.52 3.01
CA VAL A 37 10.91 16.35 3.46
C VAL A 37 9.94 16.72 4.59
N ASP A 38 10.39 17.51 5.57
CA ASP A 38 9.53 18.01 6.66
C ASP A 38 8.37 18.84 6.12
N THR A 39 8.60 19.65 5.08
CA THR A 39 7.57 20.44 4.41
C THR A 39 6.50 19.52 3.81
N ALA A 40 6.90 18.50 3.03
CA ALA A 40 5.96 17.54 2.44
C ALA A 40 5.14 16.79 3.51
N ILE A 41 5.77 16.41 4.63
CA ILE A 41 5.08 15.76 5.75
C ILE A 41 4.11 16.73 6.44
N SER A 42 4.51 17.99 6.64
CA SER A 42 3.66 19.02 7.26
C SER A 42 2.43 19.37 6.42
N GLU A 43 2.55 19.26 5.09
CA GLU A 43 1.44 19.35 4.14
C GLU A 43 0.58 18.07 4.09
N ARG A 44 0.86 17.11 4.98
CA ARG A 44 0.13 15.85 5.16
C ARG A 44 0.16 14.93 3.95
N TRP A 45 1.24 14.98 3.17
CA TRP A 45 1.38 14.09 2.02
C TRP A 45 1.38 12.62 2.47
N GLU A 46 0.71 11.75 1.71
CA GLU A 46 0.73 10.31 1.98
C GLU A 46 2.18 9.79 1.99
N PRO A 47 2.53 8.83 2.87
CA PRO A 47 3.89 8.29 2.95
C PRO A 47 4.46 7.83 1.62
N SER A 48 3.65 7.17 0.77
CA SER A 48 4.05 6.71 -0.56
C SER A 48 4.52 7.85 -1.47
N ASN A 49 3.95 9.07 -1.34
CA ASN A 49 4.41 10.23 -2.10
C ASN A 49 5.80 10.70 -1.64
N VAL A 50 6.07 10.71 -0.34
CA VAL A 50 7.39 11.12 0.20
C VAL A 50 8.46 10.07 -0.07
N TYR A 51 8.18 8.81 0.25
CA TYR A 51 9.14 7.71 0.12
C TYR A 51 9.46 7.41 -1.35
N VAL A 52 8.44 7.14 -2.16
CA VAL A 52 8.64 6.64 -3.53
C VAL A 52 8.74 7.80 -4.51
N ARG A 53 7.79 8.73 -4.46
CA ARG A 53 7.70 9.79 -5.48
C ARG A 53 8.66 10.94 -5.22
N VAL A 54 9.19 11.15 -4.02
CA VAL A 54 10.17 12.21 -3.76
C VAL A 54 11.56 11.59 -3.58
N ILE A 55 11.80 10.88 -2.47
CA ILE A 55 13.13 10.36 -2.13
C ILE A 55 13.60 9.31 -3.15
N GLY A 56 12.78 8.29 -3.42
CA GLY A 56 13.11 7.23 -4.39
C GLY A 56 13.35 7.77 -5.80
N HIS A 57 12.54 8.76 -6.23
CA HIS A 57 12.74 9.42 -7.53
C HIS A 57 14.09 10.14 -7.63
N CYS A 58 14.47 10.91 -6.60
CA CYS A 58 15.76 11.60 -6.61
C CYS A 58 16.94 10.62 -6.62
N LEU A 59 16.86 9.52 -5.88
CA LEU A 59 17.90 8.49 -5.86
C LEU A 59 18.04 7.76 -7.20
N ALA A 60 16.92 7.43 -7.85
CA ALA A 60 16.96 6.83 -9.18
C ALA A 60 17.64 7.74 -10.21
N GLU A 61 17.36 9.04 -10.16
CA GLU A 61 18.01 10.04 -11.00
C GLU A 61 19.51 10.18 -10.70
N ILE A 62 19.91 10.19 -9.42
CA ILE A 62 21.33 10.24 -9.02
C ILE A 62 22.06 8.98 -9.49
N GLY A 63 21.46 7.80 -9.34
CA GLY A 63 22.00 6.55 -9.84
C GLY A 63 22.19 6.56 -11.36
N ALA A 64 21.20 7.05 -12.11
CA ALA A 64 21.29 7.19 -13.57
C ALA A 64 22.43 8.12 -14.00
N ARG A 65 22.60 9.27 -13.32
CA ARG A 65 23.69 10.22 -13.58
C ARG A 65 25.07 9.65 -13.23
N TRP A 66 25.15 8.86 -12.17
CA TRP A 66 26.39 8.14 -11.84
C TRP A 66 26.73 7.11 -12.93
N HIS A 67 25.78 6.29 -13.37
CA HIS A 67 25.99 5.35 -14.46
C HIS A 67 26.39 6.02 -15.78
N ALA A 68 25.86 7.23 -16.05
CA ALA A 68 26.25 8.04 -17.20
C ALA A 68 27.65 8.69 -17.08
N GLY A 69 28.26 8.67 -15.88
CA GLY A 69 29.54 9.31 -15.59
C GLY A 69 29.45 10.79 -15.23
N ASP A 70 28.24 11.35 -15.11
CA ASP A 70 28.00 12.75 -14.74
C ASP A 70 28.23 13.02 -13.25
N LEU A 71 28.09 11.99 -12.41
CA LEU A 71 28.36 12.05 -10.97
C LEU A 71 29.39 11.00 -10.57
N SER A 72 30.19 11.34 -9.56
CA SER A 72 31.12 10.38 -8.95
C SER A 72 30.37 9.40 -8.05
N ILE A 73 30.95 8.21 -7.85
CA ILE A 73 30.45 7.25 -6.85
C ILE A 73 30.41 7.84 -5.44
N ALA A 74 31.35 8.72 -5.08
CA ALA A 74 31.35 9.40 -3.79
C ALA A 74 30.13 10.32 -3.62
N SER A 75 29.69 10.98 -4.70
CA SER A 75 28.48 11.81 -4.70
C SER A 75 27.22 10.96 -4.54
N GLU A 76 27.15 9.82 -5.23
CA GLU A 76 26.05 8.85 -5.08
C GLU A 76 25.99 8.33 -3.65
N HIS A 77 27.10 7.82 -3.09
CA HIS A 77 27.15 7.29 -1.74
C HIS A 77 26.74 8.34 -0.70
N ARG A 78 27.19 9.59 -0.87
CA ARG A 78 26.78 10.70 0.00
C ARG A 78 25.27 10.92 -0.07
N ALA A 79 24.70 11.00 -1.27
CA ALA A 79 23.26 11.17 -1.45
C ALA A 79 22.46 10.02 -0.83
N THR A 80 22.91 8.77 -1.01
CA THR A 80 22.32 7.58 -0.42
C THR A 80 22.31 7.65 1.12
N GLN A 81 23.42 8.04 1.76
CA GLN A 81 23.48 8.21 3.22
C GLN A 81 22.56 9.34 3.73
N MET A 82 22.44 10.43 2.98
CA MET A 82 21.49 11.50 3.30
C MET A 82 20.05 11.00 3.19
N ALA A 83 19.72 10.28 2.11
CA ALA A 83 18.38 9.72 1.90
C ALA A 83 17.98 8.74 3.00
N LEU A 84 18.89 7.88 3.47
CA LEU A 84 18.62 7.00 4.62
C LEU A 84 18.25 7.78 5.89
N ARG A 85 18.91 8.91 6.15
CA ARG A 85 18.55 9.81 7.26
C ARG A 85 17.17 10.44 7.06
N LEU A 86 16.85 10.85 5.84
CA LEU A 86 15.53 11.40 5.50
C LEU A 86 14.41 10.37 5.71
N LEU A 87 14.63 9.12 5.29
CA LEU A 87 13.69 8.02 5.50
C LEU A 87 13.50 7.74 7.00
N GLY A 88 14.59 7.65 7.77
CA GLY A 88 14.50 7.47 9.22
C GLY A 88 13.74 8.60 9.93
N ASN A 89 13.96 9.85 9.54
CA ASN A 89 13.21 10.99 10.07
C ASN A 89 11.73 10.93 9.66
N ALA A 90 11.44 10.61 8.40
CA ALA A 90 10.08 10.47 7.91
C ALA A 90 9.33 9.36 8.65
N GLN A 91 9.98 8.22 8.89
CA GLN A 91 9.42 7.11 9.66
C GLN A 91 8.97 7.56 11.06
N GLN A 92 9.80 8.33 11.77
CA GLN A 92 9.46 8.84 13.11
C GLN A 92 8.33 9.88 13.08
N ALA A 93 8.22 10.64 11.99
CA ALA A 93 7.22 11.69 11.86
C ALA A 93 5.83 11.15 11.47
N TYR A 94 5.77 10.05 10.73
CA TYR A 94 4.52 9.39 10.37
C TYR A 94 3.98 8.54 11.52
N VAL A 95 2.64 8.54 11.66
CA VAL A 95 1.95 7.68 12.63
C VAL A 95 1.66 6.34 11.97
N ASN A 96 2.08 5.25 12.62
CA ASN A 96 1.77 3.90 12.17
C ASN A 96 0.25 3.66 12.14
N GLY A 97 -0.18 2.83 11.20
CA GLY A 97 -1.57 2.37 11.11
C GLY A 97 -1.99 1.59 12.36
N LYS A 98 -3.30 1.32 12.47
CA LYS A 98 -3.80 0.41 13.50
C LYS A 98 -3.16 -0.96 13.29
N ARG A 99 -2.60 -1.55 14.35
CA ARG A 99 -1.96 -2.86 14.29
C ARG A 99 -2.90 -3.89 13.68
N VAL A 100 -2.44 -4.57 12.63
CA VAL A 100 -3.21 -5.63 11.93
C VAL A 100 -2.94 -7.03 12.51
N GLY A 101 -2.02 -7.13 13.47
CA GLY A 101 -1.68 -8.38 14.15
C GLY A 101 -0.96 -9.39 13.26
N ARG A 102 -0.21 -8.93 12.24
CA ARG A 102 0.59 -9.76 11.34
C ARG A 102 2.04 -9.27 11.33
N ARG A 103 2.97 -10.20 11.20
CA ARG A 103 4.42 -10.00 11.15
C ARG A 103 4.93 -10.16 9.72
N ALA A 104 5.89 -9.32 9.36
CA ALA A 104 6.64 -9.42 8.12
C ALA A 104 8.14 -9.35 8.38
N VAL A 105 8.91 -10.10 7.60
CA VAL A 105 10.38 -10.01 7.57
C VAL A 105 10.80 -9.52 6.21
N ILE A 106 11.52 -8.39 6.15
CA ILE A 106 11.97 -7.78 4.91
C ILE A 106 13.50 -7.73 4.88
N THR A 107 14.11 -8.14 3.77
CA THR A 107 15.56 -8.05 3.59
C THR A 107 15.98 -8.03 2.13
N SER A 108 17.18 -7.52 1.84
CA SER A 108 17.82 -7.78 0.55
C SER A 108 18.50 -9.15 0.55
N VAL A 109 18.50 -9.78 -0.62
CA VAL A 109 19.07 -11.12 -0.79
C VAL A 109 20.58 -11.10 -0.61
N GLU A 110 21.15 -12.26 -0.26
CA GLU A 110 22.60 -12.48 -0.18
C GLU A 110 23.35 -11.92 -1.40
N GLY A 111 24.44 -11.21 -1.15
CA GLY A 111 25.25 -10.48 -2.13
C GLY A 111 24.74 -9.07 -2.46
N ASP A 112 23.42 -8.83 -2.36
CA ASP A 112 22.84 -7.53 -2.71
C ASP A 112 22.83 -6.58 -1.51
N THR A 113 23.75 -5.62 -1.52
CA THR A 113 23.90 -4.62 -0.45
C THR A 113 22.90 -3.45 -0.54
N HIS A 114 22.04 -3.39 -1.57
CA HIS A 114 21.11 -2.28 -1.73
C HIS A 114 19.93 -2.41 -0.78
N LEU A 115 19.82 -1.48 0.17
CA LEU A 115 18.81 -1.57 1.25
C LEU A 115 17.58 -0.68 1.08
N ILE A 116 17.64 0.38 0.25
CA ILE A 116 16.61 1.43 0.25
C ILE A 116 15.25 0.91 -0.25
N GLY A 117 15.24 0.03 -1.26
CA GLY A 117 14.00 -0.57 -1.76
C GLY A 117 13.29 -1.41 -0.70
N GLY A 118 14.03 -2.32 -0.06
CA GLY A 118 13.53 -3.13 1.06
C GLY A 118 13.07 -2.28 2.25
N LEU A 119 13.86 -1.28 2.65
CA LEU A 119 13.49 -0.36 3.73
C LEU A 119 12.20 0.43 3.41
N THR A 120 12.07 0.91 2.17
CA THR A 120 10.87 1.62 1.71
C THR A 120 9.64 0.73 1.84
N PHE A 121 9.72 -0.51 1.37
CA PHE A 121 8.61 -1.45 1.48
C PHE A 121 8.28 -1.78 2.95
N ALA A 122 9.31 -2.00 3.78
CA ALA A 122 9.14 -2.26 5.21
C ALA A 122 8.40 -1.12 5.93
N ASP A 123 8.81 0.13 5.68
CA ASP A 123 8.16 1.29 6.32
C ASP A 123 6.74 1.51 5.81
N LEU A 124 6.46 1.32 4.51
CA LEU A 124 5.09 1.40 4.00
C LEU A 124 4.17 0.34 4.64
N LEU A 125 4.65 -0.89 4.86
CA LEU A 125 3.89 -1.91 5.59
C LEU A 125 3.66 -1.51 7.06
N ARG A 126 4.65 -0.93 7.74
CA ARG A 126 4.48 -0.40 9.11
C ARG A 126 3.41 0.69 9.18
N PHE A 127 3.35 1.58 8.19
CA PHE A 127 2.29 2.59 8.11
C PHE A 127 0.90 1.99 7.88
N GLU A 128 0.83 0.79 7.33
CA GLU A 128 -0.41 0.00 7.22
C GLU A 128 -0.66 -0.90 8.44
N GLY A 129 0.18 -0.81 9.48
CA GLY A 129 -0.04 -1.44 10.77
C GLY A 129 0.57 -2.84 10.93
N TRP A 130 1.40 -3.28 9.98
CA TRP A 130 2.18 -4.51 10.12
C TRP A 130 3.27 -4.34 11.19
N ASP A 131 3.55 -5.44 11.89
CA ASP A 131 4.78 -5.56 12.66
C ASP A 131 5.88 -6.04 11.70
N VAL A 132 6.97 -5.30 11.57
CA VAL A 132 7.95 -5.54 10.50
C VAL A 132 9.35 -5.57 11.06
N ASP A 133 10.02 -6.71 10.89
CA ASP A 133 11.45 -6.88 11.11
C ASP A 133 12.18 -6.62 9.79
N PHE A 134 12.98 -5.55 9.75
CA PHE A 134 13.83 -5.25 8.59
C PHE A 134 15.26 -5.66 8.91
N LEU A 135 15.75 -6.73 8.27
CA LEU A 135 17.06 -7.30 8.57
C LEU A 135 18.21 -6.53 7.92
N GLY A 136 17.89 -5.56 7.06
CA GLY A 136 18.86 -4.88 6.22
C GLY A 136 19.12 -5.64 4.93
N ALA A 137 20.35 -5.59 4.47
CA ALA A 137 20.77 -6.16 3.19
C ALA A 137 21.70 -7.35 3.38
N ASP A 138 21.98 -8.08 2.30
CA ASP A 138 22.93 -9.20 2.29
C ASP A 138 22.61 -10.29 3.33
N THR A 139 21.34 -10.72 3.42
CA THR A 139 20.95 -11.80 4.34
C THR A 139 21.07 -13.17 3.66
N PRO A 140 21.88 -14.10 4.20
CA PRO A 140 21.98 -15.47 3.72
C PRO A 140 20.65 -16.23 3.80
N ALA A 141 20.40 -17.09 2.81
CA ALA A 141 19.14 -17.82 2.70
C ALA A 141 18.87 -18.75 3.88
N ASP A 142 19.90 -19.43 4.40
CA ASP A 142 19.81 -20.34 5.53
C ASP A 142 19.48 -19.61 6.85
N ALA A 143 20.14 -18.48 7.10
CA ALA A 143 19.85 -17.64 8.27
C ALA A 143 18.43 -17.06 8.22
N LEU A 144 17.95 -16.67 7.03
CA LEU A 144 16.57 -16.23 6.87
C LEU A 144 15.57 -17.37 7.12
N VAL A 145 15.85 -18.57 6.61
CA VAL A 145 15.01 -19.75 6.86
C VAL A 145 14.95 -20.09 8.35
N GLU A 146 16.08 -20.08 9.06
CA GLU A 146 16.13 -20.29 10.51
C GLU A 146 15.25 -19.27 11.25
N LEU A 147 15.30 -18.00 10.87
CA LEU A 147 14.46 -16.96 11.45
C LEU A 147 12.97 -17.23 11.17
N ILE A 148 12.60 -17.62 9.94
CA ILE A 148 11.21 -17.92 9.58
C ILE A 148 10.66 -19.08 10.41
N GLU A 149 11.45 -20.14 10.62
CA GLU A 149 11.03 -21.28 11.43
C GLU A 149 10.84 -20.91 12.91
N ASN A 150 11.69 -20.04 13.46
CA ASN A 150 11.62 -19.60 14.85
C ASN A 150 10.46 -18.62 15.11
N ASP A 151 10.27 -17.66 14.19
CA ASP A 151 9.42 -16.50 14.42
C ASP A 151 8.07 -16.58 13.70
N SER A 152 7.93 -17.52 12.76
CA SER A 152 6.72 -17.79 11.98
C SER A 152 6.04 -16.52 11.42
N PRO A 153 6.77 -15.65 10.69
CA PRO A 153 6.15 -14.47 10.07
C PRO A 153 5.13 -14.91 9.02
N GLU A 154 4.11 -14.08 8.77
CA GLU A 154 3.12 -14.36 7.72
C GLU A 154 3.61 -13.91 6.34
N LEU A 155 4.53 -12.95 6.28
CA LEU A 155 5.07 -12.36 5.05
C LEU A 155 6.60 -12.30 5.08
N VAL A 156 7.24 -12.68 3.98
CA VAL A 156 8.65 -12.41 3.71
C VAL A 156 8.76 -11.56 2.45
N GLY A 157 9.48 -10.45 2.55
CA GLY A 157 9.80 -9.57 1.44
C GLY A 157 11.28 -9.66 1.10
N LEU A 158 11.60 -10.06 -0.14
CA LEU A 158 12.96 -10.07 -0.65
C LEU A 158 13.18 -8.91 -1.60
N SER A 159 14.27 -8.16 -1.41
CA SER A 159 14.69 -7.10 -2.34
C SER A 159 15.90 -7.57 -3.15
N VAL A 160 15.83 -7.42 -4.47
CA VAL A 160 16.96 -7.64 -5.39
C VAL A 160 16.99 -6.52 -6.42
N THR A 161 18.12 -5.82 -6.46
CA THR A 161 18.36 -4.63 -7.28
C THR A 161 19.37 -4.91 -8.38
N ILE A 162 20.33 -5.82 -8.16
CA ILE A 162 21.33 -6.21 -9.17
C ILE A 162 20.96 -7.57 -9.78
N GLU A 163 20.96 -7.63 -11.11
CA GLU A 163 20.59 -8.84 -11.87
C GLU A 163 21.46 -10.06 -11.55
N GLU A 164 22.74 -9.84 -11.23
CA GLU A 164 23.70 -10.87 -10.81
C GLU A 164 23.22 -11.68 -9.59
N PHE A 165 22.39 -11.11 -8.72
CA PHE A 165 21.88 -11.76 -7.50
C PHE A 165 20.49 -12.38 -7.67
N LEU A 166 19.90 -12.38 -8.88
CA LEU A 166 18.67 -13.11 -9.17
C LEU A 166 18.73 -14.61 -8.84
N PRO A 167 19.85 -15.33 -9.06
CA PRO A 167 19.96 -16.73 -8.65
C PRO A 167 19.85 -16.89 -7.12
N ASN A 168 20.40 -15.96 -6.35
CA ASN A 168 20.30 -15.98 -4.88
C ASN A 168 18.85 -15.75 -4.45
N ALA A 169 18.17 -14.76 -5.03
CA ALA A 169 16.75 -14.54 -4.78
C ALA A 169 15.90 -15.79 -5.08
N SER A 170 16.12 -16.43 -6.23
CA SER A 170 15.40 -17.64 -6.63
C SER A 170 15.65 -18.80 -5.65
N LYS A 171 16.92 -19.03 -5.28
CA LYS A 171 17.31 -20.04 -4.30
C LYS A 171 16.64 -19.80 -2.94
N THR A 172 16.61 -18.55 -2.46
CA THR A 172 15.95 -18.18 -1.20
C THR A 172 14.45 -18.43 -1.26
N VAL A 173 13.77 -18.02 -2.34
CA VAL A 173 12.34 -18.29 -2.53
C VAL A 173 12.07 -19.80 -2.49
N SER A 174 12.82 -20.60 -3.24
CA SER A 174 12.65 -22.06 -3.26
C SER A 174 12.87 -22.69 -1.88
N ALA A 175 13.87 -22.23 -1.13
CA ALA A 175 14.13 -22.72 0.23
C ALA A 175 12.98 -22.41 1.18
N ILE A 176 12.44 -21.18 1.13
CA ILE A 176 11.27 -20.79 1.93
C ILE A 176 10.05 -21.64 1.56
N LYS A 177 9.81 -21.86 0.26
CA LYS A 177 8.66 -22.63 -0.24
C LYS A 177 8.71 -24.13 0.10
N GLN A 178 9.88 -24.65 0.48
CA GLN A 178 10.04 -26.03 0.94
C GLN A 178 9.73 -26.23 2.43
N LEU A 179 9.51 -25.14 3.19
CA LEU A 179 9.11 -25.23 4.59
C LEU A 179 7.73 -25.87 4.75
N GLN A 180 7.48 -26.46 5.92
CA GLN A 180 6.18 -27.09 6.21
C GLN A 180 5.02 -26.08 6.14
N ASN A 181 5.25 -24.86 6.65
CA ASN A 181 4.29 -23.76 6.64
C ASN A 181 4.97 -22.51 6.06
N PRO A 182 5.11 -22.41 4.73
CA PRO A 182 5.85 -21.30 4.13
C PRO A 182 5.05 -20.00 4.26
N PRO A 183 5.69 -18.87 4.62
CA PRO A 183 5.06 -17.56 4.56
C PRO A 183 4.71 -17.17 3.12
N VAL A 184 3.91 -16.12 2.99
CA VAL A 184 3.75 -15.43 1.70
C VAL A 184 5.07 -14.75 1.34
N VAL A 185 5.54 -14.92 0.12
CA VAL A 185 6.81 -14.41 -0.38
C VAL A 185 6.55 -13.37 -1.47
N VAL A 186 6.95 -12.14 -1.19
CA VAL A 186 6.94 -11.02 -2.14
C VAL A 186 8.39 -10.71 -2.54
N VAL A 187 8.67 -10.64 -3.83
CA VAL A 187 10.00 -10.25 -4.33
C VAL A 187 9.91 -8.92 -5.05
N GLY A 188 10.74 -7.97 -4.64
CA GLY A 188 10.79 -6.63 -5.19
C GLY A 188 12.19 -6.20 -5.60
N GLY A 189 12.27 -4.96 -6.10
CA GLY A 189 13.51 -4.31 -6.52
C GLY A 189 13.61 -4.12 -8.04
N ALA A 190 14.62 -3.37 -8.45
CA ALA A 190 14.66 -2.73 -9.78
C ALA A 190 14.66 -3.72 -10.95
N VAL A 191 15.11 -4.96 -10.75
CA VAL A 191 15.20 -5.96 -11.82
C VAL A 191 13.93 -6.82 -11.96
N MET A 192 12.95 -6.68 -11.06
CA MET A 192 11.77 -7.54 -11.01
C MET A 192 10.78 -7.37 -12.17
N ALA A 193 10.69 -6.18 -12.77
CA ALA A 193 9.77 -5.98 -13.90
C ALA A 193 10.18 -6.81 -15.13
N ALA A 194 11.49 -7.00 -15.35
CA ALA A 194 12.01 -7.82 -16.44
C ALA A 194 12.18 -9.29 -16.04
N ASN A 195 12.40 -9.58 -14.76
CA ASN A 195 12.80 -10.89 -14.26
C ASN A 195 11.92 -11.39 -13.09
N PRO A 196 10.62 -11.66 -13.31
CA PRO A 196 9.76 -12.16 -12.26
C PRO A 196 10.18 -13.58 -11.82
N ILE A 197 10.19 -13.83 -10.51
CA ILE A 197 10.47 -15.15 -9.94
C ILE A 197 9.15 -15.91 -9.80
N LEU A 198 8.96 -16.95 -10.63
CA LEU A 198 7.68 -17.67 -10.74
C LEU A 198 7.22 -18.37 -9.45
N GLU A 199 8.15 -18.77 -8.59
CA GLU A 199 7.83 -19.44 -7.33
C GLU A 199 7.38 -18.48 -6.21
N ALA A 200 7.58 -17.17 -6.39
CA ALA A 200 7.11 -16.17 -5.43
C ALA A 200 5.59 -15.96 -5.58
N ASP A 201 4.93 -15.54 -4.50
CA ASP A 201 3.48 -15.26 -4.56
C ASP A 201 3.20 -13.92 -5.28
N PHE A 202 4.16 -12.99 -5.24
CA PHE A 202 4.08 -11.73 -5.99
C PHE A 202 5.46 -11.17 -6.32
N CYS A 203 5.59 -10.57 -7.51
CA CYS A 203 6.78 -9.82 -7.90
C CYS A 203 6.40 -8.40 -8.36
N SER A 204 7.17 -7.39 -7.94
CA SER A 204 6.94 -6.00 -8.38
C SER A 204 8.19 -5.13 -8.20
N GLU A 205 8.50 -4.31 -9.20
CA GLU A 205 9.48 -3.21 -9.05
C GLU A 205 8.93 -2.02 -8.23
N ASP A 206 7.61 -1.96 -8.06
CA ASP A 206 6.89 -0.85 -7.42
C ASP A 206 6.42 -1.28 -6.01
N ALA A 207 6.97 -0.63 -4.99
CA ALA A 207 6.65 -0.89 -3.60
C ALA A 207 5.20 -0.56 -3.25
N VAL A 208 4.57 0.44 -3.90
CA VAL A 208 3.17 0.79 -3.64
C VAL A 208 2.25 -0.31 -4.16
N LYS A 209 2.51 -0.81 -5.37
CA LYS A 209 1.75 -1.96 -5.92
C LYS A 209 1.92 -3.21 -5.05
N ALA A 210 3.12 -3.43 -4.50
CA ALA A 210 3.37 -4.55 -3.59
C ALA A 210 2.56 -4.42 -2.30
N VAL A 211 2.50 -3.23 -1.69
CA VAL A 211 1.67 -2.98 -0.49
C VAL A 211 0.19 -3.18 -0.80
N ASP A 212 -0.30 -2.63 -1.92
CA ASP A 212 -1.70 -2.80 -2.35
C ASP A 212 -2.06 -4.28 -2.56
N TRP A 213 -1.12 -5.07 -3.12
CA TRP A 213 -1.30 -6.51 -3.29
C TRP A 213 -1.33 -7.24 -1.95
N VAL A 214 -0.38 -6.95 -1.04
CA VAL A 214 -0.33 -7.55 0.30
C VAL A 214 -1.62 -7.27 1.07
N GLN A 215 -2.11 -6.03 1.04
CA GLN A 215 -3.37 -5.68 1.72
C GLN A 215 -4.57 -6.47 1.20
N LYS A 216 -4.65 -6.70 -0.11
CA LYS A 216 -5.71 -7.51 -0.72
C LYS A 216 -5.54 -8.99 -0.41
N HIS A 217 -4.32 -9.50 -0.48
CA HIS A 217 -4.01 -10.91 -0.24
C HIS A 217 -4.38 -11.34 1.19
N PHE A 218 -4.04 -10.51 2.17
CA PHE A 218 -4.35 -10.77 3.59
C PHE A 218 -5.72 -10.24 4.03
N ASP A 219 -6.52 -9.76 3.08
CA ASP A 219 -7.87 -9.21 3.29
C ASP A 219 -7.94 -8.08 4.34
N LEU A 220 -6.86 -7.30 4.43
CA LEU A 220 -6.70 -6.25 5.44
C LEU A 220 -7.54 -5.00 5.14
N ASN A 221 -7.97 -4.84 3.89
CA ASN A 221 -8.85 -3.74 3.47
C ASN A 221 -10.29 -3.87 3.99
N GLU A 222 -10.67 -5.02 4.55
CA GLU A 222 -11.98 -5.17 5.21
C GLU A 222 -12.08 -4.42 6.54
N SER A 223 -10.95 -4.20 7.22
CA SER A 223 -10.92 -3.52 8.53
C SER A 223 -10.98 -1.98 8.44
N SER A 224 -10.98 -1.40 7.23
CA SER A 224 -10.96 0.05 7.01
C SER A 224 -12.22 0.65 6.38
N VAL A 225 -13.22 -0.17 6.03
CA VAL A 225 -14.49 0.40 5.53
C VAL A 225 -15.28 0.92 6.73
N THR A 226 -15.31 2.24 6.90
CA THR A 226 -16.07 2.84 7.99
C THR A 226 -17.57 2.59 7.77
N VAL A 227 -18.35 2.59 8.85
CA VAL A 227 -19.80 2.40 8.75
C VAL A 227 -20.42 3.45 7.82
N GLU A 228 -19.89 4.67 7.80
CA GLU A 228 -20.36 5.74 6.91
C GLU A 228 -20.18 5.41 5.43
N VAL A 229 -19.08 4.74 5.04
CA VAL A 229 -18.84 4.31 3.66
C VAL A 229 -19.82 3.19 3.28
N LEU A 230 -20.00 2.20 4.15
CA LEU A 230 -20.97 1.11 3.93
C LEU A 230 -22.41 1.65 3.78
N LEU A 231 -22.80 2.62 4.61
CA LEU A 231 -24.12 3.23 4.53
C LEU A 231 -24.29 4.07 3.25
N SER A 232 -23.23 4.72 2.79
CA SER A 232 -23.25 5.49 1.54
C SER A 232 -23.44 4.57 0.33
N ASP A 233 -22.68 3.48 0.25
CA ASP A 233 -22.78 2.48 -0.83
C ASP A 233 -24.16 1.80 -0.85
N LEU A 234 -24.65 1.42 0.33
CA LEU A 234 -26.00 0.87 0.50
C LEU A 234 -27.06 1.87 0.03
N GLY A 235 -26.93 3.15 0.42
CA GLY A 235 -27.85 4.22 0.06
C GLY A 235 -27.91 4.48 -1.44
N GLU A 236 -26.75 4.56 -2.10
CA GLU A 236 -26.66 4.74 -3.54
C GLU A 236 -27.27 3.57 -4.31
N ARG A 237 -27.07 2.34 -3.82
CA ARG A 237 -27.62 1.15 -4.43
C ARG A 237 -29.14 1.08 -4.34
N ILE A 238 -29.68 1.34 -3.15
CA ILE A 238 -31.14 1.45 -2.93
C ILE A 238 -31.72 2.51 -3.87
N ARG A 239 -31.05 3.68 -3.98
CA ARG A 239 -31.47 4.75 -4.90
C ARG A 239 -31.50 4.31 -6.35
N ARG A 240 -30.48 3.57 -6.81
CA ARG A 240 -30.39 3.05 -8.18
C ARG A 240 -31.51 2.05 -8.45
N LEU A 241 -31.61 1.00 -7.65
CA LEU A 241 -32.65 -0.02 -7.78
C LEU A 241 -34.06 0.58 -7.74
N ARG A 242 -34.28 1.56 -6.86
CA ARG A 242 -35.54 2.30 -6.81
C ARG A 242 -35.85 3.00 -8.13
N LYS A 243 -34.87 3.70 -8.73
CA LYS A 243 -35.03 4.38 -10.02
C LYS A 243 -35.26 3.38 -11.15
N ASP A 244 -34.56 2.25 -11.16
CA ASP A 244 -34.72 1.20 -12.17
C ASP A 244 -36.13 0.58 -12.11
N ARG A 245 -36.72 0.52 -10.92
CA ARG A 245 -38.13 0.12 -10.69
C ARG A 245 -39.14 1.26 -10.92
N GLY A 246 -38.71 2.43 -11.39
CA GLY A 246 -39.59 3.58 -11.65
C GLY A 246 -40.21 4.20 -10.39
N LEU A 247 -39.66 3.94 -9.21
CA LEU A 247 -40.24 4.39 -7.95
C LEU A 247 -39.69 5.77 -7.55
N SER A 248 -40.56 6.63 -7.04
CA SER A 248 -40.15 7.83 -6.29
C SER A 248 -39.71 7.44 -4.87
N GLN A 249 -38.99 8.32 -4.16
CA GLN A 249 -38.67 8.08 -2.74
C GLN A 249 -39.93 7.86 -1.90
N GLN A 250 -41.01 8.58 -2.20
CA GLN A 250 -42.32 8.35 -1.59
C GLN A 250 -42.89 6.98 -1.95
N GLY A 251 -42.71 6.54 -3.20
CA GLY A 251 -43.15 5.22 -3.66
C GLY A 251 -42.44 4.07 -2.95
N LEU A 252 -41.12 4.16 -2.77
CA LEU A 252 -40.37 3.19 -1.97
C LEU A 252 -40.79 3.23 -0.50
N ALA A 253 -40.95 4.43 0.07
CA ALA A 253 -41.38 4.62 1.45
C ALA A 253 -42.74 3.94 1.71
N SER A 254 -43.73 4.14 0.85
CA SER A 254 -45.04 3.52 0.98
C SER A 254 -44.99 1.99 0.85
N ARG A 255 -44.16 1.43 -0.06
CA ARG A 255 -44.03 -0.02 -0.24
C ARG A 255 -43.28 -0.71 0.91
N ALA A 256 -42.29 -0.03 1.48
CA ALA A 256 -41.48 -0.54 2.59
C ALA A 256 -42.07 -0.23 3.97
N ASN A 257 -43.22 0.45 4.03
CA ASN A 257 -43.83 0.97 5.27
C ASN A 257 -42.87 1.86 6.08
N LEU A 258 -42.24 2.82 5.40
CA LEU A 258 -41.27 3.77 5.95
C LEU A 258 -41.71 5.22 5.72
N ASP A 259 -41.12 6.14 6.46
CA ASP A 259 -41.25 7.57 6.19
C ASP A 259 -40.36 7.99 5.01
N ARG A 260 -40.85 8.92 4.17
CA ARG A 260 -40.09 9.43 3.02
C ARG A 260 -38.77 10.07 3.44
N SER A 261 -38.74 10.78 4.56
CA SER A 261 -37.51 11.40 5.09
C SER A 261 -36.48 10.35 5.51
N TYR A 262 -36.94 9.21 6.05
CA TYR A 262 -36.06 8.08 6.37
C TYR A 262 -35.45 7.48 5.11
N VAL A 263 -36.25 7.26 4.05
CA VAL A 263 -35.73 6.79 2.75
C VAL A 263 -34.72 7.78 2.16
N SER A 264 -34.98 9.09 2.26
CA SER A 264 -34.03 10.11 1.82
C SER A 264 -32.72 10.08 2.62
N ALA A 265 -32.79 9.97 3.95
CA ALA A 265 -31.60 9.90 4.80
C ALA A 265 -30.77 8.63 4.53
N LEU A 266 -31.45 7.49 4.36
CA LEU A 266 -30.85 6.22 4.00
C LEU A 266 -30.12 6.29 2.65
N GLU A 267 -30.76 6.81 1.61
CA GLU A 267 -30.15 6.94 0.28
C GLU A 267 -28.93 7.88 0.24
N ASN A 268 -28.78 8.73 1.25
CA ASN A 268 -27.64 9.64 1.38
C ASN A 268 -26.60 9.12 2.39
N GLY A 269 -26.72 7.87 2.86
CA GLY A 269 -25.78 7.27 3.82
C GLY A 269 -25.83 7.87 5.23
N LYS A 270 -26.86 8.66 5.55
CA LYS A 270 -26.96 9.41 6.82
C LYS A 270 -27.66 8.64 7.94
N GLN A 271 -28.13 7.42 7.68
CA GLN A 271 -28.96 6.69 8.62
C GLN A 271 -28.61 5.21 8.67
N ASN A 272 -28.42 4.70 9.88
CA ASN A 272 -28.30 3.26 10.13
C ASN A 272 -29.64 2.56 9.89
N VAL A 273 -29.59 1.40 9.23
CA VAL A 273 -30.77 0.60 8.91
C VAL A 273 -30.78 -0.67 9.74
N SER A 274 -31.93 -0.99 10.33
CA SER A 274 -32.11 -2.28 10.98
C SER A 274 -32.24 -3.39 9.93
N PHE A 275 -31.88 -4.62 10.28
CA PHE A 275 -32.04 -5.75 9.36
C PHE A 275 -33.51 -5.95 8.92
N ALA A 276 -34.47 -5.74 9.82
CA ALA A 276 -35.90 -5.81 9.50
C ALA A 276 -36.32 -4.73 8.47
N THR A 277 -35.80 -3.51 8.63
CA THR A 277 -36.02 -2.43 7.65
C THR A 277 -35.38 -2.76 6.30
N LEU A 278 -34.16 -3.31 6.31
CA LEU A 278 -33.46 -3.73 5.10
C LEU A 278 -34.22 -4.82 4.34
N LYS A 279 -34.81 -5.79 5.06
CA LYS A 279 -35.71 -6.80 4.48
C LYS A 279 -36.93 -6.15 3.83
N GLY A 280 -37.58 -5.21 4.52
CA GLY A 280 -38.74 -4.49 3.97
C GLY A 280 -38.41 -3.69 2.70
N ILE A 281 -37.20 -3.11 2.62
CA ILE A 281 -36.72 -2.42 1.42
C ILE A 281 -36.43 -3.42 0.29
N SER A 282 -35.77 -4.55 0.60
CA SER A 282 -35.51 -5.64 -0.35
C SER A 282 -36.82 -6.18 -0.95
N ASP A 283 -37.86 -6.36 -0.14
CA ASP A 283 -39.18 -6.79 -0.60
C ASP A 283 -39.86 -5.73 -1.48
N ALA A 284 -39.78 -4.45 -1.07
CA ALA A 284 -40.36 -3.34 -1.83
C ALA A 284 -39.69 -3.11 -3.19
N LEU A 285 -38.41 -3.48 -3.32
CA LEU A 285 -37.61 -3.41 -4.55
C LEU A 285 -37.59 -4.72 -5.34
N GLU A 286 -38.16 -5.80 -4.79
CA GLU A 286 -38.20 -7.14 -5.37
C GLU A 286 -36.79 -7.65 -5.75
N VAL A 287 -35.84 -7.54 -4.82
CA VAL A 287 -34.45 -8.04 -4.95
C VAL A 287 -34.07 -8.84 -3.72
N GLY A 288 -33.09 -9.75 -3.83
CA GLY A 288 -32.55 -10.43 -2.65
C GLY A 288 -31.83 -9.45 -1.70
N ILE A 289 -31.85 -9.70 -0.38
CA ILE A 289 -31.10 -8.87 0.58
C ILE A 289 -29.61 -8.82 0.20
N ALA A 290 -29.05 -9.94 -0.26
CA ALA A 290 -27.65 -10.01 -0.72
C ALA A 290 -27.35 -9.00 -1.84
N GLU A 291 -28.30 -8.71 -2.73
CA GLU A 291 -28.10 -7.73 -3.81
C GLU A 291 -27.96 -6.31 -3.27
N LEU A 292 -28.62 -5.99 -2.14
CA LEU A 292 -28.50 -4.69 -1.47
C LEU A 292 -27.16 -4.50 -0.76
N ILE A 293 -26.51 -5.58 -0.33
CA ILE A 293 -25.28 -5.54 0.49
C ILE A 293 -24.04 -6.11 -0.22
N SER A 294 -24.19 -6.68 -1.41
CA SER A 294 -23.09 -7.27 -2.18
C SER A 294 -22.13 -6.20 -2.71
N ARG A 295 -20.83 -6.46 -2.58
CA ARG A 295 -19.77 -5.61 -3.13
C ARG A 295 -19.55 -5.80 -4.63
N GLU A 296 -19.91 -6.96 -5.18
CA GLU A 296 -19.78 -7.25 -6.61
C GLU A 296 -21.02 -6.76 -7.34
N TRP A 297 -20.89 -5.64 -8.06
CA TRP A 297 -21.95 -5.09 -8.91
C TRP A 297 -21.39 -4.35 -10.12
N PRO A 298 -21.99 -4.50 -11.33
CA PRO A 298 -23.04 -5.44 -11.68
C PRO A 298 -22.43 -6.82 -11.92
N PHE A 299 -23.19 -7.88 -11.63
CA PHE A 299 -22.81 -9.24 -11.98
C PHE A 299 -22.18 -9.29 -13.37
N GLY A 300 -20.93 -9.75 -13.44
CA GLY A 300 -20.41 -10.28 -14.68
C GLY A 300 -21.43 -11.27 -15.19
N TYR A 301 -21.92 -11.05 -16.41
CA TYR A 301 -22.74 -12.03 -17.09
C TYR A 301 -22.00 -13.36 -17.04
N SER A 302 -22.58 -14.31 -16.31
CA SER A 302 -22.19 -15.71 -16.42
C SER A 302 -22.81 -16.22 -17.71
N SER A 303 -21.99 -16.27 -18.76
CA SER A 303 -22.05 -17.25 -19.84
C SER A 303 -20.67 -17.33 -20.46
#